data_AF-A0A528C9A9-F1
#
_entry.id   AF-A0A528C9A9-F1
#
_cell.length_a   1.000
_cell.length_b   1.000
_cell.length_c   1.000
_cell.angle_alpha   90.00
_cell.angle_beta   90.00
_cell.angle_gamma   90.00
#
_symmetry.space_group_name_H-M   'P 1'
#
loop_
_entity.id
_entity.type
_entity.pdbx_description
1 polymer ?
#
loop_
_entity_poly.entity_id
_entity_poly.type
_entity_poly.pdbx_seq_one_letter_code
_entity_poly.pdbx_strand_id
1 'polypeptide(L)'
;FLEGDRAYEDVLDRLRIFASEQKFLIGVRLLAGSIDPARAGRAFSDLADLTIDAALQAVIAEFALRHGRIAGGTVALLGMGKLGSRELTAGSDVDLILLYDHDADAEESDGDKPLAPSHYYSRMTQRLISAVSAPTAEGVLYELDLRLRPSGNKGPVATHVDAFKKYQRKDAWTWEHMALSRARAIGGDQALCTEVEAEVAAVLALPRDSAKVMAEASEMRTMIEKEKPPRDLWDIKLIRGGLIDLEFIAQVAVITGKVEA
;
A
#
# COMPACT_ATOMS: atom_id res chain seq x y z
N PHE A 1 -14.24 -31.34 6.51
CA PHE A 1 -13.44 -31.13 5.28
C PHE A 1 -13.77 -29.82 4.56
N LEU A 2 -15.01 -29.30 4.57
CA LEU A 2 -15.38 -28.03 3.89
C LEU A 2 -15.87 -26.91 4.83
N GLU A 3 -15.98 -27.15 6.14
CA GLU A 3 -16.55 -26.16 7.08
C GLU A 3 -15.65 -24.93 7.31
N GLY A 4 -14.34 -25.05 7.13
CA GLY A 4 -13.41 -23.91 7.24
C GLY A 4 -13.29 -23.10 5.95
N ASP A 5 -13.15 -23.78 4.80
CA ASP A 5 -12.96 -23.12 3.50
C ASP A 5 -14.16 -22.26 3.09
N ARG A 6 -15.39 -22.71 3.37
CA ARG A 6 -16.59 -21.91 3.05
C ARG A 6 -16.66 -20.64 3.88
N ALA A 7 -16.31 -20.69 5.17
CA ALA A 7 -16.35 -19.51 6.02
C ALA A 7 -15.36 -18.43 5.56
N TYR A 8 -14.17 -18.82 5.07
CA TYR A 8 -13.18 -17.89 4.53
C TYR A 8 -13.66 -17.26 3.21
N GLU A 9 -14.10 -18.06 2.24
CA GLU A 9 -14.59 -17.55 0.95
C GLU A 9 -15.84 -16.68 1.12
N ASP A 10 -16.78 -17.09 1.98
CA ASP A 10 -18.00 -16.30 2.30
C ASP A 10 -17.65 -14.92 2.88
N VAL A 11 -16.60 -14.83 3.71
CA VAL A 11 -16.09 -13.54 4.22
C VAL A 11 -15.57 -12.68 3.08
N LEU A 12 -14.76 -13.23 2.18
CA LEU A 12 -14.20 -12.48 1.07
C LEU A 12 -15.28 -12.00 0.09
N ASP A 13 -16.28 -12.85 -0.20
CA ASP A 13 -17.43 -12.47 -1.03
C ASP A 13 -18.24 -11.36 -0.36
N ARG A 14 -18.44 -11.43 0.95
CA ARG A 14 -19.13 -10.37 1.69
C ARG A 14 -18.39 -9.04 1.66
N LEU A 15 -17.05 -9.06 1.74
CA LEU A 15 -16.23 -7.86 1.59
C LEU A 15 -16.39 -7.23 0.22
N ARG A 16 -16.44 -8.03 -0.86
CA ARG A 16 -16.66 -7.55 -2.23
C ARG A 16 -18.03 -6.90 -2.40
N ILE A 17 -19.09 -7.57 -1.94
CA ILE A 17 -20.46 -7.03 -1.99
C ILE A 17 -20.52 -5.69 -1.25
N PHE A 18 -20.03 -5.65 -0.01
CA PHE A 18 -20.01 -4.43 0.80
C PHE A 18 -19.24 -3.30 0.12
N ALA A 19 -18.03 -3.59 -0.38
CA ALA A 19 -17.21 -2.58 -1.06
C ALA A 19 -17.91 -2.06 -2.33
N SER A 20 -18.55 -2.93 -3.11
CA SER A 20 -19.29 -2.55 -4.32
C SER A 20 -20.46 -1.61 -3.98
N GLU A 21 -21.27 -1.96 -2.99
CA GLU A 21 -22.39 -1.14 -2.51
C GLU A 21 -21.92 0.24 -2.03
N GLN A 22 -20.85 0.28 -1.21
CA GLN A 22 -20.33 1.54 -0.69
C GLN A 22 -19.68 2.40 -1.79
N LYS A 23 -18.91 1.80 -2.72
CA LYS A 23 -18.34 2.51 -3.87
C LYS A 23 -19.45 3.15 -4.71
N PHE A 24 -20.54 2.42 -4.95
CA PHE A 24 -21.71 2.95 -5.65
C PHE A 24 -22.33 4.15 -4.92
N LEU A 25 -22.56 4.03 -3.61
CA LEU A 25 -23.12 5.12 -2.79
C LEU A 25 -22.23 6.36 -2.75
N ILE A 26 -20.91 6.20 -2.63
CA ILE A 26 -19.95 7.32 -2.70
C ILE A 26 -20.04 7.99 -4.07
N GLY A 27 -20.04 7.20 -5.15
CA GLY A 27 -20.17 7.71 -6.53
C GLY A 27 -21.47 8.49 -6.75
N VAL A 28 -22.61 7.96 -6.30
CA VAL A 28 -23.90 8.66 -6.42
C VAL A 28 -23.89 9.99 -5.65
N ARG A 29 -23.34 10.01 -4.43
CA ARG A 29 -23.24 11.25 -3.63
C ARG A 29 -22.35 12.30 -4.29
N LEU A 30 -21.26 11.86 -4.92
CA LEU A 30 -20.37 12.76 -5.68
C LEU A 30 -21.08 13.34 -6.92
N LEU A 31 -21.77 12.49 -7.70
CA LEU A 31 -22.52 12.92 -8.89
C LEU A 31 -23.69 13.84 -8.56
N ALA A 32 -24.37 13.59 -7.44
CA ALA A 32 -25.47 14.43 -6.95
C ALA A 32 -24.99 15.77 -6.33
N GLY A 33 -23.67 15.95 -6.15
CA GLY A 33 -23.10 17.13 -5.50
C GLY A 33 -23.29 17.17 -3.97
N SER A 34 -23.71 16.07 -3.35
CA SER A 34 -23.91 15.97 -1.90
C SER A 34 -22.60 15.88 -1.11
N ILE A 35 -21.51 15.47 -1.77
CA ILE A 35 -20.14 15.52 -1.25
C ILE A 35 -19.20 16.09 -2.32
N ASP A 36 -18.17 16.80 -1.88
CA ASP A 36 -17.11 17.29 -2.77
C ASP A 36 -16.11 16.16 -3.15
N PRO A 37 -15.26 16.37 -4.18
CA PRO A 37 -14.28 15.38 -4.59
C PRO A 37 -13.27 14.99 -3.51
N ALA A 38 -12.89 15.90 -2.62
CA ALA A 38 -11.94 15.61 -1.55
C ALA A 38 -12.54 14.67 -0.50
N ARG A 39 -13.82 14.86 -0.16
CA ARG A 39 -14.59 13.99 0.72
C ARG A 39 -14.88 12.65 0.08
N ALA A 40 -15.16 12.61 -1.23
CA ALA A 40 -15.28 11.36 -1.96
C ALA A 40 -13.96 10.57 -1.95
N GLY A 41 -12.82 11.26 -2.16
CA GLY A 41 -11.49 10.65 -2.10
C GLY A 41 -11.20 9.99 -0.76
N ARG A 42 -11.44 10.72 0.34
CA ARG A 42 -11.34 10.17 1.69
C ARG A 42 -12.27 8.98 1.90
N ALA A 43 -13.53 9.06 1.47
CA ALA A 43 -14.47 7.95 1.64
C ALA A 43 -14.05 6.69 0.87
N PHE A 44 -13.51 6.83 -0.35
CA PHE A 44 -12.96 5.69 -1.09
C PHE A 44 -11.74 5.08 -0.39
N SER A 45 -10.87 5.91 0.16
CA SER A 45 -9.68 5.47 0.92
C SER A 45 -10.04 4.81 2.24
N ASP A 46 -10.95 5.37 3.03
CA ASP A 46 -11.41 4.79 4.29
C ASP A 46 -12.09 3.42 4.04
N LEU A 47 -12.84 3.28 2.93
CA LEU A 47 -13.41 2.00 2.52
C LEU A 47 -12.33 0.99 2.14
N ALA A 48 -11.31 1.41 1.40
CA ALA A 48 -10.18 0.55 1.04
C ALA A 48 -9.41 0.09 2.28
N ASP A 49 -9.06 1.00 3.19
CA ASP A 49 -8.41 0.68 4.47
C ASP A 49 -9.20 -0.40 5.22
N LEU A 50 -10.49 -0.16 5.45
CA LEU A 50 -11.36 -1.06 6.20
C LEU A 50 -11.44 -2.46 5.58
N THR A 51 -11.66 -2.53 4.27
CA THR A 51 -11.89 -3.81 3.58
C THR A 51 -10.61 -4.59 3.35
N ILE A 52 -9.48 -3.92 3.12
CA ILE A 52 -8.17 -4.56 2.98
C ILE A 52 -7.68 -5.07 4.33
N ASP A 53 -7.85 -4.31 5.42
CA ASP A 53 -7.50 -4.79 6.76
C ASP A 53 -8.38 -5.99 7.15
N ALA A 54 -9.68 -5.93 6.89
CA ALA A 54 -10.57 -7.09 7.12
C ALA A 54 -10.15 -8.33 6.30
N ALA A 55 -9.73 -8.14 5.04
CA ALA A 55 -9.20 -9.23 4.21
C ALA A 55 -7.88 -9.78 4.77
N LEU A 56 -6.98 -8.91 5.26
CA LEU A 56 -5.76 -9.31 5.95
C LEU A 56 -6.07 -10.18 7.17
N GLN A 57 -7.00 -9.76 8.04
CA GLN A 57 -7.38 -10.54 9.22
C GLN A 57 -7.97 -11.91 8.85
N ALA A 58 -8.80 -11.97 7.80
CA ALA A 58 -9.35 -13.24 7.30
C ALA A 58 -8.24 -14.16 6.78
N VAL A 59 -7.28 -13.62 6.03
CA VAL A 59 -6.12 -14.37 5.52
C VAL A 59 -5.23 -14.86 6.65
N ILE A 60 -4.92 -14.03 7.66
CA ILE A 60 -4.13 -14.45 8.82
C ILE A 60 -4.82 -15.62 9.55
N ALA A 61 -6.13 -15.51 9.76
CA ALA A 61 -6.91 -16.53 10.45
C ALA A 61 -6.91 -17.86 9.68
N GLU A 62 -7.19 -17.84 8.37
CA GLU A 62 -7.14 -19.03 7.51
C GLU A 62 -5.74 -19.64 7.48
N PHE A 63 -4.72 -18.82 7.27
CA PHE A 63 -3.35 -19.28 7.09
C PHE A 63 -2.84 -19.96 8.37
N ALA A 64 -3.22 -19.43 9.54
CA ALA A 64 -2.88 -19.99 10.84
C ALA A 64 -3.51 -21.36 11.11
N LEU A 65 -4.65 -21.71 10.49
CA LEU A 65 -5.26 -23.05 10.65
C LEU A 65 -4.33 -24.17 10.17
N ARG A 66 -3.50 -23.89 9.16
CA ARG A 66 -2.63 -24.89 8.53
C ARG A 66 -1.16 -24.72 8.91
N HIS A 67 -0.72 -23.49 9.08
CA HIS A 67 0.68 -23.16 9.29
C HIS A 67 0.99 -22.74 10.73
N GLY A 68 -0.04 -22.53 11.57
CA GLY A 68 0.14 -21.97 12.90
C GLY A 68 0.58 -20.50 12.83
N ARG A 69 1.28 -20.02 13.85
CA ARG A 69 1.80 -18.66 13.95
C ARG A 69 3.31 -18.67 14.15
N ILE A 70 3.95 -17.59 13.73
CA ILE A 70 5.35 -17.30 14.06
C ILE A 70 5.38 -16.65 15.45
N ALA A 71 6.32 -17.06 16.31
CA ALA A 71 6.51 -16.45 17.63
C ALA A 71 6.80 -14.94 17.51
N GLY A 72 6.08 -14.12 18.26
CA GLY A 72 6.17 -12.65 18.17
C GLY A 72 5.73 -12.07 16.81
N GLY A 73 5.11 -12.88 15.95
CA GLY A 73 4.78 -12.49 14.59
C GLY A 73 3.79 -11.33 14.51
N THR A 74 4.18 -10.25 13.83
CA THR A 74 3.32 -9.09 13.56
C THR A 74 3.42 -8.64 12.12
N VAL A 75 2.39 -7.98 11.61
CA VAL A 75 2.31 -7.49 10.23
C VAL A 75 1.79 -6.07 10.16
N ALA A 76 2.22 -5.31 9.16
CA ALA A 76 1.72 -3.98 8.87
C ALA A 76 1.55 -3.79 7.35
N LEU A 77 0.44 -3.20 6.96
CA LEU A 77 0.18 -2.77 5.60
C LEU A 77 0.42 -1.28 5.48
N LEU A 78 1.39 -0.91 4.66
CA LEU A 78 1.68 0.47 4.32
C LEU A 78 1.02 0.79 2.98
N GLY A 79 0.01 1.65 3.02
CA GLY A 79 -0.64 2.21 1.84
C GLY A 79 0.22 3.29 1.21
N MET A 80 0.40 3.22 -0.10
CA MET A 80 1.21 4.14 -0.87
C MET A 80 0.33 4.96 -1.84
N GLY A 81 0.93 5.96 -2.50
CA GLY A 81 0.27 6.71 -3.56
C GLY A 81 -1.07 7.32 -3.10
N LYS A 82 -2.13 7.10 -3.88
CA LYS A 82 -3.47 7.65 -3.61
C LYS A 82 -4.15 7.03 -2.40
N LEU A 83 -3.84 5.77 -2.08
CA LEU A 83 -4.37 5.15 -0.87
C LEU A 83 -3.76 5.80 0.37
N GLY A 84 -2.43 5.94 0.36
CA GLY A 84 -1.69 6.52 1.46
C GLY A 84 -2.08 7.98 1.73
N SER A 85 -2.19 8.81 0.68
CA SER A 85 -2.62 10.22 0.80
C SER A 85 -4.13 10.43 0.93
N ARG A 86 -4.94 9.37 0.93
CA ARG A 86 -6.41 9.41 1.03
C ARG A 86 -7.13 10.13 -0.13
N GLU A 87 -6.66 9.88 -1.35
CA GLU A 87 -7.11 10.49 -2.60
C GLU A 87 -7.58 9.45 -3.63
N LEU A 88 -8.09 8.30 -3.18
CA LEU A 88 -8.59 7.28 -4.11
C LEU A 88 -9.76 7.80 -4.93
N THR A 89 -9.87 7.31 -6.15
CA THR A 89 -11.05 7.47 -6.99
C THR A 89 -11.71 6.12 -7.24
N ALA A 90 -12.92 6.12 -7.80
CA ALA A 90 -13.68 4.88 -8.05
C ALA A 90 -12.93 3.81 -8.87
N GLY A 91 -11.99 4.23 -9.74
CA GLY A 91 -11.17 3.34 -10.56
C GLY A 91 -9.68 3.39 -10.22
N SER A 92 -9.32 3.75 -8.99
CA SER A 92 -7.92 3.72 -8.56
C SER A 92 -7.50 2.31 -8.15
N ASP A 93 -6.30 1.92 -8.60
CA ASP A 93 -5.57 0.80 -8.03
C ASP A 93 -5.11 1.14 -6.61
N VAL A 94 -4.74 0.11 -5.85
CA VAL A 94 -4.28 0.23 -4.47
C VAL A 94 -2.81 -0.19 -4.40
N ASP A 95 -1.95 0.77 -4.10
CA ASP A 95 -0.51 0.54 -3.91
C ASP A 95 -0.21 0.14 -2.46
N LEU A 96 0.39 -1.04 -2.23
CA LEU A 96 0.70 -1.56 -0.89
C LEU A 96 2.15 -2.02 -0.73
N ILE A 97 2.64 -1.96 0.50
CA ILE A 97 3.83 -2.68 0.96
C ILE A 97 3.41 -3.48 2.20
N LEU A 98 3.68 -4.80 2.20
CA LEU A 98 3.52 -5.62 3.39
C LEU A 98 4.83 -5.72 4.15
N LEU A 99 4.79 -5.28 5.41
CA LEU A 99 5.89 -5.38 6.36
C LEU A 99 5.54 -6.39 7.44
N TYR A 100 6.54 -7.08 7.96
CA TYR A 100 6.38 -8.00 9.07
C TYR A 100 7.55 -7.90 10.06
N ASP A 101 7.30 -8.37 11.27
CA ASP A 101 8.31 -8.58 12.30
C ASP A 101 8.04 -9.90 13.04
N HIS A 102 9.03 -10.40 13.77
CA HIS A 102 8.90 -11.58 14.62
C HIS A 102 10.00 -11.62 15.68
N ASP A 103 9.87 -12.53 16.66
CA ASP A 103 10.93 -12.75 17.64
C ASP A 103 12.24 -13.19 16.96
N ALA A 104 13.39 -12.70 17.44
CA ALA A 104 14.69 -12.97 16.84
C ALA A 104 15.04 -14.47 16.80
N ASP A 105 14.54 -15.25 17.76
CA ASP A 105 14.77 -16.68 17.89
C ASP A 105 13.70 -17.53 17.18
N ALA A 106 12.77 -16.91 16.43
CA ALA A 106 11.73 -17.62 15.70
C ALA A 106 12.28 -18.29 14.44
N GLU A 107 12.40 -19.63 14.46
CA GLU A 107 12.88 -20.41 13.31
C GLU A 107 11.77 -20.85 12.37
N GLU A 108 10.63 -21.30 12.91
CA GLU A 108 9.49 -21.81 12.15
C GLU A 108 8.14 -21.49 12.84
N SER A 109 7.05 -21.58 12.08
CA SER A 109 5.68 -21.46 12.60
C SER A 109 5.21 -22.73 13.32
N ASP A 110 4.30 -22.59 14.28
CA ASP A 110 3.92 -23.66 15.22
C ASP A 110 2.79 -24.61 14.77
N GLY A 111 2.39 -24.60 13.50
CA GLY A 111 1.30 -25.43 12.98
C GLY A 111 1.72 -26.72 12.30
N ASP A 112 0.74 -27.48 11.80
CA ASP A 112 0.93 -28.80 11.17
C ASP A 112 1.89 -28.81 9.97
N LYS A 113 2.06 -27.66 9.32
CA LYS A 113 3.00 -27.46 8.22
C LYS A 113 3.88 -26.25 8.53
N PRO A 114 4.94 -26.41 9.33
CA PRO A 114 5.78 -25.29 9.73
C PRO A 114 6.43 -24.62 8.51
N LEU A 115 6.61 -23.31 8.60
CA LEU A 115 7.32 -22.50 7.61
C LEU A 115 8.26 -21.54 8.33
N ALA A 116 9.46 -21.35 7.78
CA ALA A 116 10.34 -20.27 8.20
C ALA A 116 9.67 -18.89 7.98
N PRO A 117 9.94 -17.87 8.83
CA PRO A 117 9.25 -16.58 8.80
C PRO A 117 9.14 -15.93 7.42
N SER A 118 10.26 -15.84 6.68
CA SER A 118 10.28 -15.25 5.34
C SER A 118 9.34 -15.97 4.35
N HIS A 119 9.27 -17.30 4.41
CA HIS A 119 8.36 -18.10 3.59
C HIS A 119 6.91 -18.00 4.06
N TYR A 120 6.69 -17.96 5.38
CA TYR A 120 5.37 -17.78 5.98
C TYR A 120 4.74 -16.48 5.48
N TYR A 121 5.40 -15.35 5.69
CA TYR A 121 4.86 -14.05 5.30
C TYR A 121 4.81 -13.87 3.79
N SER A 122 5.77 -14.40 3.02
CA SER A 122 5.69 -14.34 1.56
C SER A 122 4.45 -15.05 1.01
N ARG A 123 4.12 -16.23 1.54
CA ARG A 123 2.93 -17.00 1.13
C ARG A 123 1.64 -16.35 1.64
N MET A 124 1.63 -15.83 2.86
CA MET A 124 0.51 -15.08 3.41
C MET A 124 0.21 -13.84 2.55
N THR A 125 1.22 -13.08 2.12
CA THR A 125 1.02 -11.94 1.22
C THR A 125 0.47 -12.38 -0.13
N GLN A 126 0.94 -13.50 -0.69
CA GLN A 126 0.36 -14.04 -1.93
C GLN A 126 -1.12 -14.41 -1.77
N ARG A 127 -1.51 -14.93 -0.61
CA ARG A 127 -2.92 -15.18 -0.27
C ARG A 127 -3.71 -13.89 -0.16
N LEU A 128 -3.16 -12.86 0.48
CA LEU A 128 -3.78 -11.53 0.53
C LEU A 128 -3.96 -10.92 -0.87
N ILE A 129 -2.94 -10.99 -1.72
CA ILE A 129 -3.04 -10.52 -3.11
C ILE A 129 -4.21 -11.23 -3.80
N SER A 130 -4.28 -12.56 -3.70
CA SER A 130 -5.36 -13.34 -4.29
C SER A 130 -6.73 -12.96 -3.71
N ALA A 131 -6.82 -12.80 -2.39
CA ALA A 131 -8.06 -12.45 -1.69
C ALA A 131 -8.63 -11.10 -2.15
N VAL A 132 -7.76 -10.14 -2.46
CA VAL A 132 -8.17 -8.77 -2.83
C VAL A 132 -8.33 -8.62 -4.35
N SER A 133 -7.43 -9.20 -5.16
CA SER A 133 -7.37 -8.93 -6.61
C SER A 133 -7.92 -10.05 -7.49
N ALA A 134 -8.22 -11.24 -6.96
CA ALA A 134 -8.77 -12.31 -7.80
C ALA A 134 -10.21 -11.99 -8.24
N PRO A 135 -10.55 -12.23 -9.53
CA PRO A 135 -11.91 -12.11 -10.02
C PRO A 135 -12.78 -13.25 -9.50
N THR A 136 -13.91 -12.91 -8.91
CA THR A 136 -14.93 -13.84 -8.40
C THR A 136 -16.29 -13.55 -9.02
N ALA A 137 -17.32 -14.33 -8.65
CA ALA A 137 -18.70 -14.03 -9.04
C ALA A 137 -19.17 -12.66 -8.52
N GLU A 138 -18.65 -12.22 -7.37
CA GLU A 138 -18.92 -10.91 -6.76
C GLU A 138 -17.97 -9.80 -7.24
N GLY A 139 -17.15 -10.09 -8.26
CA GLY A 139 -16.20 -9.16 -8.86
C GLY A 139 -14.81 -9.16 -8.20
N VAL A 140 -14.10 -8.04 -8.35
CA VAL A 140 -12.75 -7.80 -7.80
C VAL A 140 -12.86 -6.75 -6.69
N LEU A 141 -12.21 -6.99 -5.54
CA LEU A 141 -12.26 -6.04 -4.43
C LEU A 141 -11.45 -4.78 -4.79
N TYR A 142 -10.16 -4.95 -5.09
CA TYR A 142 -9.27 -3.92 -5.67
C TYR A 142 -8.19 -4.55 -6.54
N GLU A 143 -7.76 -3.84 -7.57
CA GLU A 143 -6.47 -4.11 -8.22
C GLU A 143 -5.34 -3.69 -7.27
N LEU A 144 -4.36 -4.57 -7.09
CA LEU A 144 -3.23 -4.34 -6.19
C LEU A 144 -1.94 -4.10 -6.95
N ASP A 145 -1.20 -3.08 -6.54
CA ASP A 145 0.14 -2.80 -7.01
C ASP A 145 1.15 -2.86 -5.85
N LEU A 146 2.13 -3.75 -5.96
CA LEU A 146 3.19 -3.92 -4.97
C LEU A 146 4.55 -3.41 -5.45
N ARG A 147 4.62 -2.70 -6.58
CA ARG A 147 5.88 -2.30 -7.22
C ARG A 147 6.70 -1.30 -6.42
N LEU A 148 6.09 -0.60 -5.46
CA LEU A 148 6.76 0.37 -4.59
C LEU A 148 7.47 -0.26 -3.39
N ARG A 149 7.41 -1.59 -3.22
CA ARG A 149 8.19 -2.29 -2.18
C ARG A 149 9.70 -2.20 -2.44
N PRO A 150 10.55 -2.36 -1.42
CA PRO A 150 12.01 -2.37 -1.58
C PRO A 150 12.47 -3.28 -2.72
N SER A 151 13.37 -2.79 -3.59
CA SER A 151 13.83 -3.50 -4.81
C SER A 151 12.75 -3.79 -5.86
N GLY A 152 11.56 -3.19 -5.72
CA GLY A 152 10.43 -3.31 -6.63
C GLY A 152 10.07 -4.76 -6.96
N ASN A 153 9.91 -5.08 -8.25
CA ASN A 153 9.56 -6.43 -8.70
C ASN A 153 10.60 -7.51 -8.39
N LYS A 154 11.86 -7.12 -8.11
CA LYS A 154 12.93 -8.04 -7.75
C LYS A 154 13.02 -8.29 -6.24
N GLY A 155 12.33 -7.47 -5.44
CA GLY A 155 12.27 -7.61 -4.00
C GLY A 155 11.26 -8.65 -3.53
N PRO A 156 11.41 -9.14 -2.29
CA PRO A 156 10.45 -10.06 -1.70
C PRO A 156 9.08 -9.40 -1.60
N VAL A 157 8.02 -10.20 -1.72
CA VAL A 157 6.63 -9.72 -1.68
C VAL A 157 6.21 -9.27 -0.27
N ALA A 158 6.89 -9.77 0.76
CA ALA A 158 6.81 -9.34 2.15
C ALA A 158 8.21 -8.95 2.63
N THR A 159 8.36 -7.82 3.30
CA THR A 159 9.68 -7.34 3.77
C THR A 159 9.74 -7.28 5.30
N HIS A 160 10.78 -7.83 5.89
CA HIS A 160 11.04 -7.68 7.32
C HIS A 160 11.24 -6.19 7.66
N VAL A 161 10.69 -5.70 8.76
CA VAL A 161 10.71 -4.27 9.12
C VAL A 161 12.14 -3.70 9.16
N ASP A 162 13.09 -4.39 9.76
CA ASP A 162 14.50 -3.97 9.77
C ASP A 162 15.17 -3.92 8.38
N ALA A 163 14.80 -4.82 7.47
CA ALA A 163 15.29 -4.77 6.10
C ALA A 163 14.72 -3.55 5.37
N PHE A 164 13.45 -3.22 5.62
CA PHE A 164 12.83 -1.99 5.11
C PHE A 164 13.54 -0.74 5.64
N LYS A 165 13.74 -0.61 6.96
CA LYS A 165 14.49 0.51 7.57
C LYS A 165 15.88 0.68 6.94
N LYS A 166 16.63 -0.42 6.83
CA LYS A 166 17.97 -0.43 6.25
C LYS A 166 17.95 0.04 4.80
N TYR A 167 17.05 -0.50 3.99
CA TYR A 167 16.91 -0.16 2.58
C TYR A 167 16.59 1.33 2.42
N GLN A 168 15.59 1.83 3.14
CA GLN A 168 15.17 3.23 3.05
C GLN A 168 16.29 4.21 3.42
N ARG A 169 17.18 3.84 4.35
CA ARG A 169 18.29 4.69 4.78
C ARG A 169 19.53 4.62 3.90
N LYS A 170 19.77 3.50 3.21
CA LYS A 170 21.06 3.24 2.54
C LYS A 170 20.96 3.11 1.03
N ASP A 171 19.89 2.50 0.55
CA ASP A 171 19.81 2.01 -0.82
C ASP A 171 18.71 2.71 -1.64
N ALA A 172 17.72 3.31 -0.97
CA ALA A 172 16.59 3.94 -1.64
C ALA A 172 16.97 5.19 -2.44
N TRP A 173 16.39 5.31 -3.63
CA TRP A 173 16.56 6.45 -4.52
C TRP A 173 15.71 7.64 -4.06
N THR A 174 16.06 8.85 -4.48
CA THR A 174 15.30 10.08 -4.13
C THR A 174 13.83 9.97 -4.55
N TRP A 175 13.53 9.39 -5.71
CA TRP A 175 12.13 9.19 -6.15
C TRP A 175 11.37 8.19 -5.26
N GLU A 176 12.05 7.21 -4.65
CA GLU A 176 11.41 6.30 -3.68
C GLU A 176 11.06 7.06 -2.40
N HIS A 177 11.93 7.95 -1.92
CA HIS A 177 11.61 8.84 -0.80
C HIS A 177 10.49 9.84 -1.14
N MET A 178 10.45 10.34 -2.38
CA MET A 178 9.33 11.15 -2.85
C MET A 178 8.01 10.36 -2.78
N ALA A 179 7.98 9.12 -3.25
CA ALA A 179 6.80 8.26 -3.14
C ALA A 179 6.45 7.94 -1.69
N LEU A 180 7.46 7.76 -0.82
CA LEU A 180 7.31 7.49 0.60
C LEU A 180 6.64 8.63 1.37
N SER A 181 6.70 9.87 0.87
CA SER A 181 6.02 11.02 1.49
C SER A 181 4.49 10.88 1.57
N ARG A 182 3.92 9.96 0.78
CA ARG A 182 2.49 9.65 0.79
C ARG A 182 2.16 8.39 1.59
N ALA A 183 3.15 7.73 2.17
CA ALA A 183 2.95 6.45 2.84
C ALA A 183 2.18 6.61 4.15
N ARG A 184 1.27 5.68 4.43
CA ARG A 184 0.46 5.67 5.66
C ARG A 184 0.08 4.24 6.02
N ALA A 185 0.09 3.88 7.30
CA ALA A 185 -0.39 2.57 7.71
C ALA A 185 -1.92 2.47 7.49
N ILE A 186 -2.37 1.33 6.95
CA ILE A 186 -3.79 1.10 6.64
C ILE A 186 -4.39 -0.09 7.37
N GLY A 187 -3.57 -0.95 7.97
CA GLY A 187 -4.01 -2.18 8.62
C GLY A 187 -2.87 -3.03 9.15
N GLY A 188 -3.21 -4.02 9.98
CA GLY A 188 -2.26 -4.86 10.71
C GLY A 188 -2.11 -4.49 12.18
N ASP A 189 -1.00 -4.93 12.79
CA ASP A 189 -0.71 -4.75 14.20
C ASP A 189 -0.36 -3.29 14.51
N GLN A 190 -1.10 -2.67 15.45
CA GLN A 190 -1.00 -1.25 15.75
C GLN A 190 0.42 -0.81 16.19
N ALA A 191 1.12 -1.67 16.94
CA ALA A 191 2.48 -1.37 17.39
C ALA A 191 3.45 -1.26 16.20
N LEU A 192 3.42 -2.24 15.30
CA LEU A 192 4.26 -2.25 14.11
C LEU A 192 3.86 -1.13 13.12
N CYS A 193 2.57 -0.83 12.98
CA CYS A 193 2.11 0.30 12.18
C CYS A 193 2.72 1.63 12.69
N THR A 194 2.67 1.85 14.01
CA THR A 194 3.21 3.06 14.64
C THR A 194 4.73 3.15 14.44
N GLU A 195 5.44 2.04 14.58
CA GLU A 195 6.88 1.96 14.36
C GLU A 195 7.27 2.30 12.91
N VAL A 196 6.55 1.71 11.93
CA VAL A 196 6.79 1.95 10.51
C VAL A 196 6.51 3.40 10.15
N GLU A 197 5.41 3.99 10.62
CA GLU A 197 5.10 5.40 10.39
C GLU A 197 6.16 6.34 11.00
N ALA A 198 6.65 6.02 12.20
CA ALA A 198 7.74 6.77 12.82
C ALA A 198 9.04 6.67 12.01
N GLU A 199 9.38 5.48 11.48
CA GLU A 199 10.54 5.32 10.59
C GLU A 199 10.36 6.12 9.29
N VAL A 200 9.18 6.06 8.66
CA VAL A 200 8.88 6.83 7.45
C VAL A 200 9.10 8.32 7.71
N ALA A 201 8.53 8.85 8.79
CA ALA A 201 8.73 10.24 9.19
C ALA A 201 10.22 10.57 9.40
N ALA A 202 10.99 9.69 10.07
CA ALA A 202 12.41 9.86 10.29
C ALA A 202 13.24 9.85 9.00
N VAL A 203 12.89 8.98 8.04
CA VAL A 203 13.50 8.94 6.71
C VAL A 203 13.20 10.22 5.94
N LEU A 204 11.95 10.69 5.94
CA LEU A 204 11.56 11.92 5.25
C LEU A 204 12.23 13.15 5.87
N ALA A 205 12.49 13.16 7.17
CA ALA A 205 13.17 14.24 7.89
C ALA A 205 14.70 14.27 7.73
N LEU A 206 15.32 13.31 7.02
CA LEU A 206 16.77 13.33 6.79
C LEU A 206 17.23 14.61 6.09
N PRO A 207 18.37 15.20 6.48
CA PRO A 207 18.91 16.37 5.80
C PRO A 207 19.35 16.00 4.38
N ARG A 208 18.93 16.79 3.39
CA ARG A 208 19.24 16.58 1.97
C ARG A 208 19.73 17.87 1.32
N ASP A 209 20.60 17.72 0.34
CA ASP A 209 20.91 18.81 -0.58
C ASP A 209 19.69 19.06 -1.47
N SER A 210 19.02 20.20 -1.24
CA SER A 210 17.84 20.61 -2.01
C SER A 210 18.12 20.71 -3.50
N ALA A 211 19.31 21.18 -3.91
CA ALA A 211 19.64 21.33 -5.32
C ALA A 211 19.75 19.97 -6.01
N LYS A 212 20.38 19.00 -5.33
CA LYS A 212 20.46 17.61 -5.80
C LYS A 212 19.09 16.97 -5.94
N VAL A 213 18.23 17.09 -4.92
CA VAL A 213 16.86 16.54 -4.96
C VAL A 213 16.05 17.12 -6.11
N MET A 214 16.10 18.45 -6.31
CA MET A 214 15.38 19.11 -7.40
C MET A 214 15.88 18.64 -8.78
N ALA A 215 17.20 18.44 -8.94
CA ALA A 215 17.78 17.93 -10.18
C ALA A 215 17.31 16.50 -10.47
N GLU A 216 17.41 15.59 -9.49
CA GLU A 216 17.01 14.18 -9.66
C GLU A 216 15.49 14.05 -9.90
N ALA A 217 14.66 14.86 -9.24
CA ALA A 217 13.21 14.88 -9.49
C ALA A 217 12.90 15.37 -10.93
N SER A 218 13.62 16.38 -11.42
CA SER A 218 13.47 16.88 -12.79
C SER A 218 13.90 15.84 -13.84
N GLU A 219 15.00 15.13 -13.60
CA GLU A 219 15.46 14.04 -14.46
C GLU A 219 14.44 12.91 -14.52
N MET A 220 13.91 12.49 -13.37
CA MET A 220 12.86 11.48 -13.30
C MET A 220 11.59 11.92 -14.04
N ARG A 221 11.17 13.18 -13.88
CA ARG A 221 10.00 13.72 -14.58
C ARG A 221 10.17 13.72 -16.10
N THR A 222 11.37 14.06 -16.56
CA THR A 222 11.75 14.03 -17.98
C THR A 222 11.73 12.60 -18.52
N MET A 223 12.21 11.64 -17.73
CA MET A 223 12.15 10.22 -18.08
C MET A 223 10.69 9.75 -18.23
N ILE A 224 9.80 10.11 -17.30
CA ILE A 224 8.37 9.79 -17.38
C ILE A 224 7.75 10.38 -18.65
N GLU A 225 8.06 11.63 -19.00
CA GLU A 225 7.53 12.26 -20.21
C GLU A 225 7.94 11.53 -21.49
N LYS A 226 9.18 11.04 -21.53
CA LYS A 226 9.72 10.30 -22.67
C LYS A 226 9.10 8.90 -22.80
N GLU A 227 8.99 8.17 -21.69
CA GLU A 227 8.50 6.79 -21.68
C GLU A 227 6.96 6.70 -21.74
N LYS A 228 6.27 7.72 -21.19
CA LYS A 228 4.81 7.81 -21.12
C LYS A 228 4.35 9.24 -21.44
N PRO A 229 4.45 9.67 -22.71
CA PRO A 229 3.97 10.98 -23.12
C PRO A 229 2.44 11.09 -22.92
N PRO A 230 1.92 12.31 -22.69
CA PRO A 230 0.48 12.51 -22.59
C PRO A 230 -0.22 12.07 -23.87
N ARG A 231 -1.36 11.38 -23.73
CA ARG A 231 -2.11 10.88 -24.89
C ARG A 231 -2.64 12.02 -25.77
N ASP A 232 -3.12 13.07 -25.12
CA ASP A 232 -3.64 14.31 -25.74
C ASP A 232 -3.66 15.44 -24.70
N LEU A 233 -4.22 16.60 -25.08
CA LEU A 233 -4.36 17.77 -24.20
C LEU A 233 -5.30 17.55 -23.00
N TRP A 234 -6.08 16.46 -22.99
CA TRP A 234 -6.99 16.08 -21.91
C TRP A 234 -6.38 15.04 -20.97
N ASP A 235 -5.14 14.65 -21.19
CA ASP A 235 -4.37 13.85 -20.24
C ASP A 235 -3.88 14.72 -19.07
N ILE A 236 -4.83 15.21 -18.27
CA ILE A 236 -4.62 16.14 -17.14
C ILE A 236 -3.57 15.59 -16.15
N LYS A 237 -3.33 14.28 -16.16
CA LYS A 237 -2.30 13.64 -15.34
C LYS A 237 -0.89 13.89 -15.88
N LEU A 238 -0.66 13.66 -17.18
CA LEU A 238 0.69 13.60 -17.77
C LEU A 238 1.11 14.87 -18.52
N ILE A 239 0.17 15.74 -18.89
CA ILE A 239 0.50 17.03 -19.51
C ILE A 239 1.43 17.86 -18.60
N ARG A 240 2.22 18.73 -19.22
CA ARG A 240 3.00 19.74 -18.49
C ARG A 240 2.07 20.66 -17.69
N GLY A 241 2.38 20.87 -16.42
CA GLY A 241 1.50 21.54 -15.45
C GLY A 241 0.35 20.66 -14.93
N GLY A 242 0.32 19.38 -15.30
CA GLY A 242 -0.67 18.41 -14.87
C GLY A 242 -0.43 17.85 -13.46
N LEU A 243 -1.19 16.81 -13.11
CA LEU A 243 -1.19 16.25 -11.75
C LEU A 243 0.18 15.71 -11.32
N ILE A 244 0.94 15.06 -12.22
CA ILE A 244 2.27 14.54 -11.85
C ILE A 244 3.24 15.68 -11.52
N ASP A 245 3.17 16.82 -12.24
CA ASP A 245 4.04 17.96 -11.96
C ASP A 245 3.75 18.54 -10.57
N LEU A 246 2.47 18.68 -10.21
CA LEU A 246 2.04 19.14 -8.89
C LEU A 246 2.46 18.17 -7.78
N GLU A 247 2.32 16.87 -8.03
CA GLU A 247 2.77 15.83 -7.10
C GLU A 247 4.27 15.90 -6.86
N PHE A 248 5.08 16.02 -7.92
CA PHE A 248 6.54 16.12 -7.80
C PHE A 248 6.95 17.37 -7.03
N ILE A 249 6.32 18.52 -7.29
CA ILE A 249 6.60 19.76 -6.57
C ILE A 249 6.31 19.59 -5.07
N ALA A 250 5.15 19.03 -4.72
CA ALA A 250 4.77 18.79 -3.33
C ALA A 250 5.75 17.81 -2.64
N GLN A 251 6.06 16.69 -3.28
CA GLN A 251 6.97 15.68 -2.76
C GLN A 251 8.38 16.22 -2.53
N VAL A 252 8.92 16.98 -3.50
CA VAL A 252 10.22 17.66 -3.36
C VAL A 252 10.18 18.64 -2.19
N ALA A 253 9.12 19.43 -2.05
CA ALA A 253 8.99 20.39 -0.96
C ALA A 253 8.98 19.71 0.42
N VAL A 254 8.29 18.57 0.55
CA VAL A 254 8.28 17.75 1.77
C VAL A 254 9.67 17.22 2.10
N ILE A 255 10.32 16.49 1.18
CA ILE A 255 11.60 15.81 1.49
C ILE A 255 12.80 16.77 1.59
N THR A 256 12.64 18.01 1.14
CA THR A 256 13.65 19.09 1.32
C THR A 256 13.38 19.97 2.55
N GLY A 257 12.31 19.70 3.32
CA GLY A 257 11.96 20.48 4.51
C GLY A 257 11.56 21.93 4.20
N LYS A 258 11.10 22.20 2.98
CA LYS A 258 10.65 23.54 2.54
C LYS A 258 9.17 23.80 2.83
N VAL A 259 8.46 22.81 3.35
CA VAL A 259 7.08 22.88 3.82
C VAL A 259 7.04 22.19 5.19
N GLU A 260 6.50 22.88 6.19
CA GLU A 260 6.16 22.25 7.48
C GLU A 260 4.97 21.31 7.26
N ALA A 261 5.04 20.10 7.83
CA ALA A 261 4.00 19.08 7.74
C ALA A 261 2.73 19.49 8.54
#